data_AF-A0A529FFE2-F1
#
_entry.id   AF-A0A529FFE2-F1
#
_cell.length_a   1.000
_cell.length_b   1.000
_cell.length_c   1.000
_cell.angle_alpha   90.00
_cell.angle_beta   90.00
_cell.angle_gamma   90.00
#
_symmetry.space_group_name_H-M   'P 1'
#
loop_
_entity.id
_entity.type
_entity.pdbx_description
1 polymer ?
#
loop_
_entity_poly.entity_id
_entity_poly.type
_entity_poly.pdbx_seq_one_letter_code
_entity_poly.pdbx_strand_id
1 'polypeptide(L)'
;IVLVVGAEQMTTTPGPEIGKNLLKASYLPEDGDTPAGFAGVFGKIAQAYFQRYGDQSDALAMIAAKNHKNGVDNPYAQMRKDFGYEFCRQESEKNPFVAGPLKRTDCSLVSDGAAALVLTDTATALRMRRAVTFRANEHVQDFLPMSKRDTLAFEGCEQAW
;
A
#
# COMPACT_ATOMS: atom_id res chain seq x y z
N ILE A 1 -10.48 18.43 -22.36
CA ILE A 1 -10.75 17.02 -21.97
C ILE A 1 -9.47 16.22 -22.09
N VAL A 2 -9.13 15.46 -21.05
CA VAL A 2 -7.93 14.61 -20.94
C VAL A 2 -8.37 13.24 -20.39
N LEU A 3 -7.79 12.15 -20.89
CA LEU A 3 -7.96 10.81 -20.34
C LEU A 3 -6.70 10.44 -19.55
N VAL A 4 -6.87 10.05 -18.29
CA VAL A 4 -5.80 9.54 -17.42
C VAL A 4 -6.06 8.05 -17.20
N VAL A 5 -5.05 7.21 -17.40
CA VAL A 5 -5.15 5.75 -17.25
C VAL A 5 -4.00 5.24 -16.39
N GLY A 6 -4.31 4.37 -15.44
CA GLY A 6 -3.34 3.53 -14.74
C GLY A 6 -3.68 2.06 -14.97
N ALA A 7 -2.67 1.24 -15.24
CA ALA A 7 -2.83 -0.19 -15.45
C ALA A 7 -1.57 -0.93 -14.99
N GLU A 8 -1.75 -2.14 -14.47
CA GLU A 8 -0.65 -3.00 -14.01
C GLU A 8 -0.99 -4.46 -14.29
N GLN A 9 0.00 -5.24 -14.72
CA GLN A 9 -0.10 -6.69 -14.92
C GLN A 9 1.07 -7.38 -14.23
N MET A 10 0.79 -8.06 -13.13
CA MET A 10 1.79 -8.68 -12.27
C MET A 10 1.73 -10.22 -12.33
N THR A 11 0.54 -10.82 -12.48
CA THR A 11 0.38 -12.27 -12.29
C THR A 11 1.02 -13.13 -13.38
N THR A 12 1.42 -12.53 -14.51
CA THR A 12 2.20 -13.19 -15.57
C THR A 12 3.68 -13.30 -15.24
N THR A 13 4.13 -12.71 -14.13
CA THR A 13 5.52 -12.72 -13.68
C THR A 13 5.68 -13.68 -12.49
N PRO A 14 6.75 -14.51 -12.45
CA PRO A 14 7.01 -15.37 -11.30
C PRO A 14 7.17 -14.57 -9.99
N GLY A 15 6.68 -15.12 -8.87
CA GLY A 15 6.71 -14.49 -7.54
C GLY A 15 8.05 -13.83 -7.15
N PRO A 16 9.19 -14.53 -7.25
CA PRO A 16 10.49 -13.93 -6.93
C PRO A 16 10.85 -12.71 -7.80
N GLU A 17 10.45 -12.72 -9.06
CA GLU A 17 10.69 -11.59 -9.98
C GLU A 17 9.74 -10.42 -9.71
N ILE A 18 8.49 -10.68 -9.30
CA ILE A 18 7.59 -9.62 -8.80
C ILE A 18 8.24 -8.89 -7.62
N GLY A 19 8.79 -9.64 -6.64
CA GLY A 19 9.46 -9.05 -5.48
C GLY A 19 10.63 -8.13 -5.86
N LYS A 20 11.46 -8.55 -6.83
CA LYS A 20 12.57 -7.74 -7.37
C LYS A 20 12.08 -6.50 -8.12
N ASN A 21 11.00 -6.63 -8.90
CA ASN A 21 10.44 -5.52 -9.65
C ASN A 21 9.84 -4.45 -8.73
N LEU A 22 9.07 -4.87 -7.73
CA LEU A 22 8.51 -3.95 -6.73
C LEU A 22 9.59 -3.24 -5.92
N LEU A 23 10.71 -3.91 -5.63
CA LEU A 23 11.83 -3.32 -4.90
C LEU A 23 12.47 -2.13 -5.63
N LYS A 24 12.29 -1.99 -6.95
CA LYS A 24 12.76 -0.82 -7.71
C LYS A 24 12.08 0.50 -7.31
N ALA A 25 11.02 0.43 -6.52
CA ALA A 25 10.39 1.61 -5.91
C ALA A 25 11.16 2.15 -4.69
N SER A 26 12.18 1.44 -4.18
CA SER A 26 13.03 1.90 -3.07
C SER A 26 14.39 2.42 -3.55
N TYR A 27 15.23 2.89 -2.62
CA TYR A 27 16.59 3.30 -2.95
C TYR A 27 17.51 2.07 -3.05
N LEU A 28 17.60 1.50 -4.25
CA LEU A 28 18.32 0.25 -4.51
C LEU A 28 19.75 0.17 -3.94
N PRO A 29 20.59 1.23 -3.92
CA PRO A 29 21.90 1.15 -3.29
C PRO A 29 21.89 0.80 -1.80
N GLU A 30 20.81 1.09 -1.08
CA GLU A 30 20.62 0.73 0.34
C GLU A 30 19.72 -0.50 0.51
N ASP A 31 18.72 -0.65 -0.35
CA ASP A 31 17.64 -1.60 -0.16
C ASP A 31 17.69 -2.83 -1.08
N GLY A 32 18.58 -2.84 -2.07
CA GLY A 32 18.61 -3.84 -3.15
C GLY A 32 18.70 -5.29 -2.69
N ASP A 33 19.32 -5.52 -1.52
CA ASP A 33 19.49 -6.84 -0.91
C ASP A 33 18.46 -7.13 0.20
N THR A 34 17.40 -6.34 0.31
CA THR A 34 16.39 -6.50 1.36
C THR A 34 15.63 -7.84 1.20
N PRO A 35 15.68 -8.73 2.21
CA PRO A 35 14.93 -9.99 2.18
C PRO A 35 13.43 -9.73 2.06
N ALA A 36 12.69 -10.62 1.39
CA ALA A 36 11.28 -10.44 1.05
C ALA A 36 10.97 -9.22 0.15
N GLY A 37 11.99 -8.63 -0.50
CA GLY A 37 11.85 -7.55 -1.46
C GLY A 37 11.22 -6.30 -0.82
N PHE A 38 10.29 -5.67 -1.53
CA PHE A 38 9.66 -4.43 -1.07
C PHE A 38 8.87 -4.59 0.24
N ALA A 39 8.28 -5.77 0.49
CA ALA A 39 7.62 -6.06 1.77
C ALA A 39 8.63 -6.05 2.94
N GLY A 40 9.88 -6.44 2.70
CA GLY A 40 10.96 -6.36 3.67
C GLY A 40 11.33 -4.93 4.06
N VAL A 41 11.24 -3.97 3.13
CA VAL A 41 11.46 -2.54 3.41
C VAL A 41 10.41 -2.07 4.44
N PHE A 42 9.13 -2.38 4.21
CA PHE A 42 8.08 -2.08 5.18
C PHE A 42 8.20 -2.89 6.48
N GLY A 43 8.71 -4.12 6.43
CA GLY A 43 9.01 -4.91 7.61
C GLY A 43 10.06 -4.23 8.51
N LYS A 44 11.11 -3.64 7.93
CA LYS A 44 12.11 -2.83 8.65
C LYS A 44 11.47 -1.60 9.29
N ILE A 45 10.64 -0.87 8.54
CA ILE A 45 9.94 0.32 9.05
C ILE A 45 9.00 -0.05 10.20
N ALA A 46 8.20 -1.11 10.05
CA ALA A 46 7.29 -1.60 11.08
C ALA A 46 8.06 -2.04 12.33
N GLN A 47 9.17 -2.76 12.17
CA GLN A 47 10.03 -3.13 13.30
C GLN A 47 10.57 -1.89 14.02
N ALA A 48 11.06 -0.89 13.30
CA ALA A 48 11.54 0.36 13.91
C ALA A 48 10.42 1.11 14.63
N TYR A 49 9.21 1.12 14.07
CA TYR A 49 8.03 1.70 14.72
C TYR A 49 7.69 0.96 16.02
N PHE A 50 7.73 -0.37 16.02
CA PHE A 50 7.49 -1.18 17.23
C PHE A 50 8.55 -0.89 18.31
N GLN A 51 9.82 -0.75 17.92
CA GLN A 51 10.88 -0.41 18.87
C GLN A 51 10.67 0.96 19.50
N ARG A 52 10.19 1.96 18.74
CA ARG A 52 10.00 3.32 19.23
C ARG A 52 8.70 3.49 20.03
N TYR A 53 7.63 2.81 19.65
CA TYR A 53 6.28 3.06 20.16
C TYR A 53 5.60 1.85 20.81
N GLY A 54 6.35 0.76 21.06
CA GLY A 54 5.83 -0.47 21.64
C GLY A 54 5.15 -1.40 20.63
N ASP A 55 4.65 -2.55 21.10
CA ASP A 55 3.97 -3.52 20.23
C ASP A 55 2.73 -2.91 19.56
N GLN A 56 2.70 -2.94 18.22
CA GLN A 56 1.57 -2.45 17.42
C GLN A 56 0.86 -3.59 16.66
N SER A 57 1.01 -4.84 17.13
CA SER A 57 0.36 -6.01 16.53
C SER A 57 -1.17 -5.86 16.48
N ASP A 58 -1.78 -5.27 17.51
CA ASP A 58 -3.22 -5.02 17.55
C ASP A 58 -3.63 -3.98 16.50
N ALA A 59 -2.83 -2.92 16.30
CA ALA A 59 -3.08 -1.91 15.29
C ALA A 59 -3.03 -2.51 13.87
N LEU A 60 -2.01 -3.33 13.56
CA LEU A 60 -1.91 -4.03 12.27
C LEU A 60 -3.12 -4.94 12.05
N ALA A 61 -3.49 -5.73 13.07
CA ALA A 61 -4.63 -6.63 12.99
C ALA A 61 -5.97 -5.89 12.77
N MET A 62 -6.19 -4.77 13.44
CA MET A 62 -7.38 -3.93 13.24
C MET A 62 -7.43 -3.36 11.81
N ILE A 63 -6.30 -2.90 11.28
CA ILE A 63 -6.21 -2.38 9.91
C ILE A 63 -6.55 -3.48 8.90
N ALA A 64 -5.93 -4.65 9.02
CA ALA A 64 -6.16 -5.78 8.13
C ALA A 64 -7.63 -6.23 8.17
N ALA A 65 -8.18 -6.46 9.37
CA ALA A 65 -9.57 -6.89 9.53
C ALA A 65 -10.57 -5.88 8.94
N LYS A 66 -10.39 -4.59 9.20
CA LYS A 66 -11.21 -3.52 8.62
C LYS A 66 -11.14 -3.52 7.09
N ASN A 67 -9.93 -3.61 6.52
CA ASN A 67 -9.73 -3.58 5.07
C ASN A 67 -10.41 -4.77 4.40
N HIS A 68 -10.24 -5.97 4.96
CA HIS A 68 -10.85 -7.19 4.45
C HIS A 68 -12.39 -7.18 4.54
N LYS A 69 -12.95 -6.69 5.66
CA LYS A 69 -14.39 -6.48 5.81
C LYS A 69 -14.95 -5.52 4.76
N ASN A 70 -14.28 -4.39 4.53
CA ASN A 70 -14.69 -3.42 3.50
C ASN A 70 -14.61 -3.99 2.07
N GLY A 71 -13.77 -5.00 1.84
CA GLY A 71 -13.64 -5.66 0.54
C GLY A 71 -14.78 -6.62 0.20
N VAL A 72 -15.55 -7.10 1.17
CA VAL A 72 -16.58 -8.15 0.96
C VAL A 72 -17.62 -7.74 -0.09
N ASP A 73 -18.20 -6.55 0.08
CA ASP A 73 -19.29 -6.06 -0.77
C ASP A 73 -18.80 -5.33 -2.03
N ASN A 74 -17.50 -5.08 -2.14
CA ASN A 74 -16.92 -4.44 -3.31
C ASN A 74 -16.77 -5.45 -4.46
N PRO A 75 -17.50 -5.31 -5.58
CA PRO A 75 -17.40 -6.23 -6.71
C PRO A 75 -16.03 -6.21 -7.40
N TYR A 76 -15.22 -5.17 -7.18
CA TYR A 76 -13.89 -5.01 -7.75
C TYR A 76 -12.76 -5.46 -6.82
N ALA A 77 -13.05 -5.84 -5.58
CA ALA A 77 -12.02 -6.33 -4.67
C ALA A 77 -11.55 -7.74 -5.07
N GLN A 78 -10.23 -7.95 -5.16
CA GLN A 78 -9.64 -9.26 -5.44
C GLN A 78 -9.92 -10.28 -4.33
N MET A 79 -9.90 -9.83 -3.06
CA MET A 79 -10.23 -10.64 -1.90
C MET A 79 -11.53 -10.15 -1.28
N ARG A 80 -12.58 -10.97 -1.37
CA ARG A 80 -13.93 -10.67 -0.87
C ARG A 80 -14.27 -11.57 0.32
N LYS A 81 -13.40 -11.53 1.34
CA LYS A 81 -13.50 -12.35 2.54
C LYS A 81 -13.20 -11.50 3.77
N ASP A 82 -14.10 -11.53 4.73
CA ASP A 82 -13.84 -11.02 6.08
C ASP A 82 -13.05 -12.07 6.85
N PHE A 83 -11.85 -11.71 7.31
CA PHE A 83 -11.02 -12.56 8.14
C PHE A 83 -11.26 -12.36 9.63
N GLY A 84 -11.80 -11.20 10.03
CA GLY A 84 -11.95 -10.82 11.43
C GLY A 84 -10.62 -10.52 12.14
N TYR A 85 -10.73 -9.79 13.25
CA TYR A 85 -9.59 -9.37 14.05
C TYR A 85 -8.72 -10.54 14.56
N GLU A 86 -9.34 -11.56 15.15
CA GLU A 86 -8.63 -12.70 15.75
C GLU A 86 -7.73 -13.42 14.75
N PHE A 87 -8.21 -13.66 13.53
CA PHE A 87 -7.40 -14.28 12.48
C PHE A 87 -6.25 -13.37 12.05
N CYS A 88 -6.51 -12.08 11.87
CA CYS A 88 -5.50 -11.10 11.49
C CYS A 88 -4.47 -10.88 12.60
N ARG A 89 -4.82 -11.11 13.86
CA ARG A 89 -3.93 -10.91 15.02
C ARG A 89 -2.98 -12.07 15.26
N GLN A 90 -3.42 -13.29 14.95
CA GLN A 90 -2.67 -14.51 15.25
C GLN A 90 -1.82 -14.97 14.06
N GLU A 91 -0.62 -15.43 14.35
CA GLU A 91 0.18 -16.19 13.39
C GLU A 91 -0.45 -17.58 13.19
N SER A 92 -0.47 -18.05 11.96
CA SER A 92 -0.84 -19.44 11.65
C SER A 92 -0.25 -19.86 10.30
N GLU A 93 -0.36 -21.13 9.93
CA GLU A 93 0.00 -21.60 8.58
C GLU A 93 -0.73 -20.82 7.46
N LYS A 94 -1.93 -20.31 7.75
CA LYS A 94 -2.73 -19.53 6.81
C LYS A 94 -2.42 -18.03 6.86
N ASN A 95 -1.84 -17.55 7.97
CA ASN A 95 -1.41 -16.17 8.17
C ASN A 95 0.01 -16.08 8.76
N PRO A 96 1.04 -16.57 8.05
CA PRO A 96 2.41 -16.59 8.58
C PRO A 96 3.03 -15.19 8.55
N PHE A 97 4.10 -14.98 9.31
CA PHE A 97 4.97 -13.83 9.11
C PHE A 97 5.61 -13.85 7.72
N VAL A 98 5.65 -12.68 7.08
CA VAL A 98 6.20 -12.47 5.74
C VAL A 98 7.48 -11.62 5.81
N ALA A 99 7.47 -10.55 6.61
CA ALA A 99 8.59 -9.62 6.72
C ALA A 99 8.59 -8.92 8.09
N GLY A 100 9.57 -9.25 8.94
CA GLY A 100 9.61 -8.71 10.31
C GLY A 100 8.29 -8.99 11.05
N PRO A 101 7.64 -7.97 11.65
CA PRO A 101 6.37 -8.16 12.36
C PRO A 101 5.13 -8.26 11.43
N LEU A 102 5.31 -8.17 10.11
CA LEU A 102 4.19 -8.20 9.15
C LEU A 102 3.79 -9.63 8.82
N LYS A 103 2.50 -9.95 8.97
CA LYS A 103 1.89 -11.23 8.57
C LYS A 103 1.29 -11.12 7.17
N ARG A 104 0.89 -12.25 6.60
CA ARG A 104 0.29 -12.30 5.25
C ARG A 104 -0.91 -11.36 5.10
N THR A 105 -1.77 -11.23 6.09
CA THR A 105 -2.92 -10.30 6.07
C THR A 105 -2.52 -8.83 6.13
N ASP A 106 -1.28 -8.52 6.54
CA ASP A 106 -0.74 -7.17 6.62
C ASP A 106 -0.12 -6.72 5.27
N CYS A 107 0.07 -7.65 4.33
CA CYS A 107 0.63 -7.38 3.00
C CYS A 107 -0.46 -7.23 1.94
N SER A 108 -0.29 -6.27 1.03
CA SER A 108 -1.15 -6.14 -0.15
C SER A 108 -0.98 -7.33 -1.11
N LEU A 109 -2.02 -7.58 -1.91
CA LEU A 109 -2.01 -8.65 -2.90
C LEU A 109 -1.21 -8.26 -4.14
N VAL A 110 -0.72 -9.29 -4.84
CA VAL A 110 -0.32 -9.17 -6.25
C VAL A 110 -1.59 -9.17 -7.08
N SER A 111 -1.80 -8.09 -7.84
CA SER A 111 -3.06 -7.82 -8.54
C SER A 111 -2.79 -7.42 -9.98
N ASP A 112 -3.76 -7.74 -10.84
CA ASP A 112 -3.86 -7.23 -12.20
C ASP A 112 -5.06 -6.30 -12.28
N GLY A 113 -4.95 -5.18 -12.99
CA GLY A 113 -6.08 -4.29 -13.14
C GLY A 113 -5.77 -2.98 -13.85
N ALA A 114 -6.82 -2.23 -14.14
CA ALA A 114 -6.73 -0.89 -14.72
C ALA A 114 -7.87 0.00 -14.21
N ALA A 115 -7.60 1.31 -14.18
CA ALA A 115 -8.59 2.34 -13.90
C ALA A 115 -8.33 3.56 -14.80
N ALA A 116 -9.40 4.30 -15.11
CA ALA A 116 -9.30 5.50 -15.93
C ALA A 116 -10.19 6.63 -15.40
N LEU A 117 -9.70 7.87 -15.54
CA LEU A 117 -10.42 9.10 -15.21
C LEU A 117 -10.47 10.01 -16.44
N VAL A 118 -11.63 10.61 -16.69
CA VAL A 118 -11.79 11.67 -17.70
C VAL A 118 -11.80 13.01 -16.98
N LEU A 119 -10.78 13.82 -17.25
CA LEU A 119 -10.60 15.14 -16.66
C LEU A 119 -10.95 16.21 -17.68
N THR A 120 -11.52 17.31 -17.21
CA THR A 120 -11.81 18.48 -18.04
C THR A 120 -11.91 19.73 -17.18
N ASP A 121 -11.91 20.90 -17.81
CA ASP A 121 -12.20 22.16 -17.16
C ASP A 121 -13.60 22.15 -16.51
N THR A 122 -13.78 22.97 -15.47
CA THR A 122 -15.03 23.05 -14.69
C THR A 122 -16.26 23.34 -15.56
N ALA A 123 -16.15 24.26 -16.54
CA ALA A 123 -17.28 24.65 -17.37
C ALA A 123 -17.78 23.48 -18.21
N THR A 124 -16.87 22.66 -18.73
CA THR A 124 -17.20 21.42 -19.44
C THR A 124 -17.73 20.34 -18.50
N ALA A 125 -17.13 20.17 -17.31
CA ALA A 125 -17.54 19.16 -16.35
C ALA A 125 -18.98 19.35 -15.88
N LEU A 126 -19.42 20.60 -15.62
CA LEU A 126 -20.80 20.91 -15.20
C LEU A 126 -21.87 20.49 -16.22
N ARG A 127 -21.50 20.23 -17.47
CA ARG A 127 -22.39 19.70 -18.52
C ARG A 127 -22.44 18.17 -18.57
N MET A 128 -21.64 17.47 -17.76
CA MET A 128 -21.50 16.01 -17.76
C MET A 128 -22.27 15.35 -16.60
N ARG A 129 -22.65 14.08 -16.79
CA ARG A 129 -23.36 13.30 -15.78
C ARG A 129 -22.38 12.82 -14.71
N ARG A 130 -22.64 13.13 -13.43
CA ARG A 130 -21.81 12.77 -12.26
C ARG A 130 -20.46 13.48 -12.18
N ALA A 131 -20.44 14.77 -12.50
CA ALA A 131 -19.24 15.59 -12.34
C ALA A 131 -18.83 15.71 -10.86
N VAL A 132 -17.53 15.56 -10.61
CA VAL A 132 -16.90 15.80 -9.31
C VAL A 132 -15.74 16.78 -9.53
N THR A 133 -15.59 17.75 -8.63
CA THR A 133 -14.52 18.74 -8.67
C THR A 133 -13.44 18.38 -7.66
N PHE A 134 -12.17 18.44 -8.07
CA PHE A 134 -11.04 18.40 -7.14
C PHE A 134 -10.98 19.71 -6.36
N ARG A 135 -10.93 19.63 -5.02
CA ARG A 135 -10.79 20.81 -4.16
C ARG A 135 -9.36 21.31 -4.08
N ALA A 136 -8.40 20.40 -4.02
CA ALA A 136 -6.96 20.65 -4.01
C ALA A 136 -6.22 19.43 -4.59
N ASN A 137 -4.96 19.63 -4.94
CA ASN A 137 -4.02 18.56 -5.31
C ASN A 137 -2.61 19.00 -4.91
N GLU A 138 -2.06 18.37 -3.88
CA GLU A 138 -0.71 18.63 -3.37
C GLU A 138 0.19 17.43 -3.59
N HIS A 139 1.49 17.67 -3.79
CA HIS A 139 2.49 16.62 -3.93
C HIS A 139 3.77 17.03 -3.19
N VAL A 140 4.14 16.24 -2.20
CA VAL A 140 5.38 16.37 -1.43
C VAL A 140 6.22 15.13 -1.66
N GLN A 141 7.53 15.32 -1.83
CA GLN A 141 8.50 14.23 -1.88
C GLN A 141 9.59 14.48 -0.84
N ASP A 142 10.22 13.38 -0.44
CA ASP A 142 11.28 13.35 0.55
C ASP A 142 12.40 12.44 0.04
N PHE A 143 13.54 12.41 0.72
CA PHE A 143 14.70 11.64 0.33
C PHE A 143 14.37 10.15 0.21
N LEU A 144 14.63 9.59 -0.97
CA LEU A 144 14.46 8.16 -1.21
C LEU A 144 15.35 7.27 -0.29
N PRO A 145 16.64 7.62 -0.05
CA PRO A 145 17.48 6.87 0.89
C PRO A 145 16.93 6.98 2.32
N MET A 146 16.59 5.85 2.93
CA MET A 146 16.06 5.84 4.30
C MET A 146 17.10 6.29 5.33
N SER A 147 18.39 6.12 5.02
CA SER A 147 19.49 6.59 5.88
C SER A 147 19.53 8.11 6.08
N LYS A 148 18.85 8.87 5.21
CA LYS A 148 18.88 10.34 5.19
C LYS A 148 17.69 11.01 5.88
N ARG A 149 16.77 10.25 6.45
CA ARG A 149 15.53 10.78 7.05
C ARG A 149 15.03 9.91 8.20
N ASP A 150 14.21 10.50 9.06
CA ASP A 150 13.42 9.72 10.01
C ASP A 150 12.15 9.19 9.31
N THR A 151 12.20 7.93 8.85
CA THR A 151 11.06 7.30 8.16
C THR A 151 9.82 7.16 9.03
N LEU A 152 9.93 7.33 10.35
CA LEU A 152 8.82 7.25 11.30
C LEU A 152 8.24 8.63 11.65
N ALA A 153 8.86 9.72 11.18
CA ALA A 153 8.33 11.08 11.38
C ALA A 153 7.16 11.39 10.44
N PHE A 154 7.07 10.72 9.29
CA PHE A 154 6.02 10.94 8.28
C PHE A 154 5.86 12.41 7.85
N GLU A 155 6.96 13.18 7.82
CA GLU A 155 6.95 14.63 7.52
C GLU A 155 6.23 15.00 6.21
N GLY A 156 6.33 14.13 5.19
CA GLY A 156 5.62 14.33 3.93
C GLY A 156 4.09 14.37 4.09
N CYS A 157 3.54 13.59 5.03
CA CYS A 157 2.11 13.62 5.34
C CYS A 157 1.71 14.92 6.05
N GLU A 158 2.57 15.47 6.91
CA GLU A 158 2.31 16.75 7.60
C GLU A 158 2.31 17.93 6.63
N GLN A 159 3.17 17.91 5.60
CA GLN A 159 3.28 19.00 4.63
C GLN A 159 2.21 18.96 3.53
N ALA A 160 1.60 17.79 3.27
CA ALA A 160 0.64 17.60 2.20
C ALA A 160 -0.84 17.86 2.61
N TRP A 161 -1.10 18.12 3.89
CA TRP A 161 -2.46 18.26 4.46
C TRP A 161 -2.85 19.72 4.74
#